data_AF-W9X1S8-F1
#
_entry.id   AF-W9X1S8-F1
#
_cell.length_a   1.000
_cell.length_b   1.000
_cell.length_c   1.000
_cell.angle_alpha   90.00
_cell.angle_beta   90.00
_cell.angle_gamma   90.00
#
_symmetry.space_group_name_H-M   'P 1'
#
loop_
_entity.id
_entity.type
_entity.pdbx_description
1 polymer ?
#
loop_
_entity_poly.entity_id
_entity_poly.type
_entity_poly.pdbx_seq_one_letter_code
_entity_poly.pdbx_strand_id
1 'polypeptide(L)'
;MAASKHSASSSTSLNTNQRWATLEPRVRQISQSAIRKKWRPLPASSQEKVRQILMNLKAKRSGAGGNGRIPPIGKSRNSAKVQRKKATAASIREEEYEKAVEEVADKLLARLPRMPFPHTNTTTVDDSPFDLSATLARITTLQSQLTTNLQTQHLLRRQINREKLALKRDRAQLKMLEDGFKGSEALRRKKERGLHPLARDLHKEEESEDGAKAEEAREEIERVNNIAGICPAPRKVSTMPRSKTSPSPTLSPDSGVDPELNSLLSQLRNHLLSMQNNTATMQPVLAAMDEAKIALDKFAARRGTRNSLRNT
;
A
#
# COMPACT_ATOMS: atom_id res chain seq x y z
N MET A 1 -59.92 13.53 -31.60
CA MET A 1 -59.73 13.65 -30.14
C MET A 1 -59.16 12.34 -29.61
N ALA A 2 -58.13 12.45 -28.76
CA ALA A 2 -57.53 11.46 -27.87
C ALA A 2 -57.13 10.07 -28.44
N ALA A 3 -55.84 9.89 -28.72
CA ALA A 3 -55.19 8.59 -28.78
C ALA A 3 -54.15 8.45 -27.66
N SER A 4 -54.10 7.23 -27.12
CA SER A 4 -53.51 6.79 -25.87
C SER A 4 -51.98 6.96 -25.80
N LYS A 5 -51.48 7.36 -24.62
CA LYS A 5 -50.06 7.52 -24.31
C LYS A 5 -49.42 6.16 -23.98
N HIS A 6 -48.40 5.78 -24.72
CA HIS A 6 -47.56 4.64 -24.42
C HIS A 6 -46.55 4.94 -23.29
N SER A 7 -46.46 3.99 -22.38
CA SER A 7 -45.44 3.80 -21.37
C SER A 7 -44.09 3.44 -21.99
N ALA A 8 -43.02 4.13 -21.59
CA ALA A 8 -41.66 3.63 -21.78
C ALA A 8 -40.77 4.02 -20.58
N SER A 9 -40.37 2.96 -19.87
CA SER A 9 -39.35 2.79 -18.83
C SER A 9 -38.20 3.81 -18.77
N SER A 10 -38.01 4.40 -17.59
CA SER A 10 -36.80 5.11 -17.18
C SER A 10 -35.68 4.11 -16.80
N SER A 11 -34.77 3.86 -17.74
CA SER A 11 -33.53 3.12 -17.47
C SER A 11 -32.51 3.99 -16.74
N THR A 12 -32.30 3.73 -15.45
CA THR A 12 -31.24 4.34 -14.64
C THR A 12 -29.90 3.68 -14.99
N SER A 13 -29.09 4.33 -15.83
CA SER A 13 -27.72 3.90 -16.10
C SER A 13 -26.77 4.40 -15.00
N LEU A 14 -26.30 3.46 -14.18
CA LEU A 14 -25.22 3.66 -13.20
C LEU A 14 -23.90 3.85 -13.96
N ASN A 15 -23.49 5.10 -14.16
CA ASN A 15 -22.24 5.43 -14.84
C ASN A 15 -21.08 5.41 -13.83
N THR A 16 -20.45 4.24 -13.67
CA THR A 16 -19.25 4.01 -12.85
C THR A 16 -17.97 4.40 -13.59
N ASN A 17 -17.85 5.67 -13.97
CA ASN A 17 -16.58 6.25 -14.36
C ASN A 17 -16.26 7.36 -13.39
N GLN A 18 -15.62 6.99 -12.27
CA GLN A 18 -14.92 7.92 -11.40
C GLN A 18 -13.81 8.59 -12.23
N ARG A 19 -14.20 9.66 -12.92
CA ARG A 19 -13.29 10.72 -13.33
C ARG A 19 -12.67 11.24 -12.04
N TRP A 20 -11.37 11.03 -11.89
CA TRP A 20 -10.51 11.77 -10.98
C TRP A 20 -11.01 13.22 -10.89
N ALA A 21 -11.16 13.73 -9.67
CA ALA A 21 -11.71 15.06 -9.42
C ALA A 21 -10.80 16.13 -10.05
N THR A 22 -11.08 16.50 -11.29
CA THR A 22 -10.46 17.65 -11.94
C THR A 22 -11.03 18.89 -11.26
N LEU A 23 -10.16 19.67 -10.62
CA LEU A 23 -10.53 20.93 -9.96
C LEU A 23 -10.77 22.02 -11.00
N GLU A 24 -11.77 21.84 -11.86
CA GLU A 24 -12.27 22.92 -12.69
C GLU A 24 -13.22 23.78 -11.86
N PRO A 25 -13.09 25.12 -11.88
CA PRO A 25 -13.97 26.00 -11.15
C PRO A 25 -15.39 25.91 -11.73
N ARG A 26 -16.27 25.15 -11.07
CA ARG A 26 -17.67 25.01 -11.44
C ARG A 26 -18.51 26.12 -10.80
N VAL A 27 -18.86 27.14 -11.58
CA VAL A 27 -19.78 28.19 -11.14
C VAL A 27 -21.22 27.64 -11.13
N ARG A 28 -21.87 27.62 -9.96
CA ARG A 28 -23.30 27.31 -9.83
C ARG A 28 -24.07 28.61 -9.68
N GLN A 29 -25.03 28.85 -10.57
CA GLN A 29 -25.97 29.97 -10.42
C GLN A 29 -27.02 29.60 -9.37
N ILE A 30 -27.18 30.45 -8.35
CA ILE A 30 -28.10 30.24 -7.22
C ILE A 30 -29.04 31.43 -7.18
N SER A 31 -30.34 31.18 -7.02
CA SER A 31 -31.34 32.25 -6.94
C SER A 31 -31.17 33.07 -5.64
N GLN A 32 -31.40 34.38 -5.71
CA GLN A 32 -31.34 35.26 -4.53
C GLN A 32 -32.33 34.84 -3.43
N SER A 33 -33.46 34.24 -3.83
CA SER A 33 -34.43 33.68 -2.89
C SER A 33 -33.89 32.46 -2.14
N ALA A 34 -33.08 31.61 -2.77
CA ALA A 34 -32.42 30.49 -2.12
C ALA A 34 -31.35 30.96 -1.13
N ILE A 35 -30.60 32.02 -1.46
CA ILE A 35 -29.65 32.65 -0.53
C ILE A 35 -30.40 33.17 0.70
N ARG A 36 -31.43 34.00 0.53
CA ARG A 36 -32.15 34.60 1.67
C ARG A 36 -32.90 33.59 2.55
N LYS A 37 -33.42 32.49 1.97
CA LYS A 37 -34.19 31.48 2.69
C LYS A 37 -33.34 30.37 3.31
N LYS A 38 -32.29 29.94 2.61
CA LYS A 38 -31.50 28.76 2.97
C LYS A 38 -30.10 29.09 3.46
N TRP A 39 -29.66 30.34 3.46
CA TRP A 39 -28.35 30.67 4.01
C TRP A 39 -28.56 31.42 5.31
N ARG A 40 -28.06 30.84 6.40
CA ARG A 40 -28.13 31.43 7.74
C ARG A 40 -26.80 32.13 8.04
N PRO A 41 -26.80 33.13 8.93
CA PRO A 41 -25.54 33.68 9.44
C PRO A 41 -24.75 32.58 10.15
N LEU A 42 -23.43 32.72 10.13
CA LEU A 42 -22.50 31.79 10.77
C LEU A 42 -22.82 31.63 12.28
N PRO A 43 -22.69 30.44 12.89
CA PRO A 43 -22.88 30.28 14.34
C PRO A 43 -21.92 31.15 15.16
N ALA A 44 -22.36 31.58 16.35
CA ALA A 44 -21.60 32.50 17.22
C ALA A 44 -20.19 31.99 17.58
N SER A 45 -20.04 30.67 17.83
CA SER A 45 -18.74 30.01 18.07
C SER A 45 -17.75 30.25 16.91
N SER A 46 -18.18 30.02 15.68
CA SER A 46 -17.35 30.22 14.49
C SER A 46 -17.13 31.70 14.17
N GLN A 47 -18.11 32.57 14.45
CA GLN A 47 -17.90 34.01 14.36
C GLN A 47 -16.78 34.46 15.30
N GLU A 48 -16.76 33.98 16.53
CA GLU A 48 -15.73 34.33 17.52
C GLU A 48 -14.34 33.86 17.09
N LYS A 49 -14.22 32.65 16.52
CA LYS A 49 -12.96 32.17 15.93
C LYS A 49 -12.46 33.08 14.80
N VAL A 50 -13.35 33.52 13.92
CA VAL A 50 -13.01 34.48 12.83
C VAL A 50 -12.62 35.83 13.40
N ARG A 51 -13.31 36.31 14.46
CA ARG A 51 -12.90 37.53 15.18
C ARG A 51 -11.50 37.39 15.75
N GLN A 52 -11.19 36.28 16.41
CA GLN A 52 -9.86 36.00 16.95
C GLN A 52 -8.79 35.97 15.86
N ILE A 53 -9.06 35.37 14.69
CA ILE A 53 -8.11 35.36 13.57
C ILE A 53 -7.86 36.77 13.03
N LEU A 54 -8.92 37.55 12.81
CA LEU A 54 -8.80 38.93 12.30
C LEU A 54 -8.12 39.86 13.32
N MET A 55 -8.41 39.69 14.61
CA MET A 55 -7.72 40.39 15.70
C MET A 55 -6.25 39.97 15.81
N ASN A 56 -5.94 38.68 15.63
CA ASN A 56 -4.57 38.19 15.57
C ASN A 56 -3.82 38.71 14.36
N LEU A 57 -4.48 38.90 13.21
CA LEU A 57 -3.87 39.54 12.04
C LEU A 57 -3.56 41.01 12.32
N LYS A 58 -4.48 41.73 12.96
CA LYS A 58 -4.28 43.11 13.42
C LYS A 58 -3.12 43.19 14.43
N ALA A 59 -3.11 42.31 15.44
CA ALA A 59 -2.07 42.28 16.47
C ALA A 59 -0.68 41.85 15.95
N LYS A 60 -0.62 40.84 15.06
CA LYS A 60 0.64 40.35 14.48
C LYS A 60 1.27 41.33 13.48
N ARG A 61 0.46 42.21 12.86
CA ARG A 61 0.93 43.20 11.89
C ARG A 61 1.19 44.59 12.50
N SER A 62 0.46 44.95 13.57
CA SER A 62 0.61 46.22 14.31
C SER A 62 1.90 46.34 15.15
N GLY A 63 2.92 45.50 14.93
CA GLY A 63 4.27 45.74 15.47
C GLY A 63 4.45 45.51 16.98
N ALA A 64 3.53 44.84 17.66
CA ALA A 64 3.66 44.51 19.08
C ALA A 64 4.07 43.04 19.31
N GLY A 65 5.37 42.76 19.17
CA GLY A 65 6.05 41.66 19.87
C GLY A 65 5.87 40.22 19.36
N GLY A 66 7.01 39.59 19.00
CA GLY A 66 7.18 38.13 19.14
C GLY A 66 7.20 37.30 17.85
N ASN A 67 8.40 37.17 17.26
CA ASN A 67 8.95 36.02 16.52
C ASN A 67 8.21 35.37 15.33
N GLY A 68 7.07 35.90 14.86
CA GLY A 68 6.31 35.30 13.76
C GLY A 68 6.47 35.98 12.40
N ARG A 69 7.64 36.56 12.07
CA ARG A 69 7.84 37.25 10.79
C ARG A 69 7.85 36.23 9.65
N ILE A 70 6.72 36.07 8.95
CA ILE A 70 6.69 35.46 7.63
C ILE A 70 7.61 36.33 6.76
N PRO A 71 8.75 35.81 6.27
CA PRO A 71 9.63 36.61 5.42
C PRO A 71 8.86 37.01 4.15
N PRO A 72 8.98 38.25 3.67
CA PRO A 72 8.48 38.59 2.35
C PRO A 72 9.17 37.69 1.34
N ILE A 73 8.39 36.91 0.58
CA ILE A 73 8.90 36.09 -0.51
C ILE A 73 9.57 37.03 -1.51
N GLY A 74 10.89 36.91 -1.62
CA GLY A 74 11.71 37.66 -2.57
C GLY A 74 12.47 38.84 -1.95
N LYS A 75 13.55 38.54 -1.21
CA LYS A 75 14.75 39.39 -1.16
C LYS A 75 15.95 38.58 -0.67
N SER A 76 16.88 38.37 -1.59
CA SER A 76 18.18 37.75 -1.38
C SER A 76 18.93 38.43 -0.23
N ARG A 77 19.48 37.61 0.67
CA ARG A 77 20.41 38.03 1.72
C ARG A 77 21.72 38.43 1.05
N ASN A 78 21.98 39.72 0.88
CA ASN A 78 23.32 40.32 0.88
C ASN A 78 23.22 41.85 0.83
N SER A 79 23.36 42.50 1.99
CA SER A 79 24.09 43.77 2.19
C SER A 79 23.76 44.34 3.57
N ALA A 80 24.58 43.99 4.55
CA ALA A 80 24.61 44.69 5.83
C ALA A 80 25.48 45.95 5.67
N LYS A 81 24.82 47.11 5.59
CA LYS A 81 25.21 48.44 6.10
C LYS A 81 24.60 49.52 5.21
N VAL A 82 24.25 50.62 5.87
CA VAL A 82 23.95 51.96 5.32
C VAL A 82 22.44 52.33 5.30
N GLN A 83 22.13 53.30 6.18
CA GLN A 83 21.01 54.26 6.22
C GLN A 83 19.79 53.97 7.10
N ARG A 84 19.89 54.51 8.32
CA ARG A 84 18.79 55.24 8.97
C ARG A 84 18.40 56.47 8.13
N LYS A 85 17.12 56.83 8.21
CA LYS A 85 16.48 58.09 7.79
C LYS A 85 16.17 58.22 6.29
N LYS A 86 15.11 57.53 5.88
CA LYS A 86 13.96 58.05 5.10
C LYS A 86 12.94 56.92 5.05
N ALA A 87 11.70 57.17 5.48
CA ALA A 87 10.60 56.25 5.17
C ALA A 87 10.60 56.10 3.66
N THR A 88 11.11 54.97 3.17
CA THR A 88 11.18 54.73 1.74
C THR A 88 9.73 54.69 1.24
N ALA A 89 9.48 55.08 -0.02
CA ALA A 89 8.12 54.97 -0.60
C ALA A 89 7.54 53.54 -0.46
N ALA A 90 8.39 52.53 -0.24
CA ALA A 90 7.99 51.18 0.12
C ALA A 90 7.40 51.06 1.55
N SER A 91 7.94 51.77 2.55
CA SER A 91 7.38 51.82 3.92
C SER A 91 6.02 52.51 3.93
N ILE A 92 5.88 53.62 3.20
CA ILE A 92 4.60 54.35 3.08
C ILE A 92 3.56 53.46 2.38
N ARG A 93 3.95 52.76 1.31
CA ARG A 93 3.08 51.79 0.62
C ARG A 93 2.72 50.59 1.50
N GLU A 94 3.62 50.16 2.38
CA GLU A 94 3.37 49.07 3.35
C GLU A 94 2.40 49.54 4.45
N GLU A 95 2.55 50.75 4.99
CA GLU A 95 1.63 51.35 5.95
C GLU A 95 0.23 51.59 5.34
N GLU A 96 0.15 52.07 4.09
CA GLU A 96 -1.10 52.22 3.35
C GLU A 96 -1.78 50.87 3.11
N TYR A 97 -0.98 49.83 2.79
CA TYR A 97 -1.47 48.46 2.63
C TYR A 97 -2.00 47.89 3.94
N GLU A 98 -1.27 48.07 5.05
CA GLU A 98 -1.70 47.61 6.37
C GLU A 98 -2.98 48.34 6.81
N LYS A 99 -3.08 49.65 6.59
CA LYS A 99 -4.30 50.42 6.84
C LYS A 99 -5.48 49.94 5.99
N ALA A 100 -5.25 49.62 4.72
CA ALA A 100 -6.27 49.07 3.84
C ALA A 100 -6.73 47.68 4.31
N VAL A 101 -5.80 46.84 4.79
CA VAL A 101 -6.11 45.52 5.35
C VAL A 101 -6.91 45.65 6.65
N GLU A 102 -6.56 46.60 7.53
CA GLU A 102 -7.32 46.89 8.75
C GLU A 102 -8.73 47.38 8.45
N GLU A 103 -8.90 48.29 7.50
CA GLU A 103 -10.22 48.78 7.08
C GLU A 103 -11.09 47.66 6.50
N VAL A 104 -10.49 46.76 5.71
CA VAL A 104 -11.18 45.57 5.22
C VAL A 104 -11.53 44.63 6.38
N ALA A 105 -10.63 44.41 7.33
CA ALA A 105 -10.89 43.58 8.50
C ALA A 105 -12.05 44.12 9.35
N ASP A 106 -12.09 45.43 9.63
CA ASP A 106 -13.17 46.08 10.39
C ASP A 106 -14.50 46.01 9.64
N LYS A 107 -14.51 46.23 8.32
CA LYS A 107 -15.69 46.04 7.46
C LYS A 107 -16.18 44.59 7.46
N LEU A 108 -15.27 43.62 7.44
CA LEU A 108 -15.60 42.21 7.50
C LEU A 108 -16.17 41.82 8.87
N LEU A 109 -15.60 42.32 9.97
CA LEU A 109 -16.10 42.09 11.33
C LEU A 109 -17.51 42.66 11.52
N ALA A 110 -17.78 43.86 11.00
CA ALA A 110 -19.11 44.47 11.06
C ALA A 110 -20.14 43.74 10.20
N ARG A 111 -19.73 43.12 9.08
CA ARG A 111 -20.62 42.41 8.15
C ARG A 111 -20.76 40.91 8.46
N LEU A 112 -19.84 40.32 9.21
CA LEU A 112 -19.83 38.91 9.60
C LEU A 112 -21.16 38.42 10.20
N PRO A 113 -21.82 39.14 11.15
CA PRO A 113 -23.08 38.69 11.73
C PRO A 113 -24.26 38.72 10.74
N ARG A 114 -24.12 39.45 9.62
CA ARG A 114 -25.19 39.66 8.63
C ARG A 114 -24.92 38.99 7.28
N MET A 115 -23.77 38.33 7.13
CA MET A 115 -23.41 37.65 5.89
C MET A 115 -24.08 36.28 5.83
N PRO A 116 -24.89 36.00 4.79
CA PRO A 116 -25.50 34.69 4.63
C PRO A 116 -24.43 33.70 4.18
N PHE A 117 -24.28 32.58 4.90
CA PHE A 117 -23.38 31.50 4.50
C PHE A 117 -24.18 30.28 4.03
N PRO A 118 -23.73 29.58 2.98
CA PRO A 118 -24.34 28.31 2.59
C PRO A 118 -24.28 27.31 3.74
N HIS A 119 -25.35 26.57 3.98
CA HIS A 119 -25.30 25.44 4.90
C HIS A 119 -24.25 24.45 4.41
N THR A 120 -23.30 24.10 5.26
CA THR A 120 -22.56 22.85 5.09
C THR A 120 -23.57 21.74 5.35
N ASN A 121 -23.82 20.90 4.35
CA ASN A 121 -24.77 19.81 4.32
C ASN A 121 -24.39 18.64 5.25
N THR A 122 -23.68 18.94 6.35
CA THR A 122 -23.44 18.07 7.48
C THR A 122 -24.50 18.41 8.53
N THR A 123 -25.48 17.54 8.68
CA THR A 123 -26.52 17.60 9.72
C THR A 123 -25.96 17.51 11.14
N THR A 124 -24.65 17.43 11.31
CA THR A 124 -23.96 17.65 12.58
C THR A 124 -23.22 18.98 12.52
N VAL A 125 -23.58 19.87 13.43
CA VAL A 125 -22.69 20.93 13.92
C VAL A 125 -21.62 20.21 14.75
N ASP A 126 -20.83 19.34 14.11
CA ASP A 126 -19.63 18.83 14.76
C ASP A 126 -18.59 19.94 14.64
N ASP A 127 -18.61 20.82 15.63
CA ASP A 127 -17.47 21.55 16.17
C ASP A 127 -16.38 20.55 16.66
N SER A 128 -16.27 19.34 16.08
CA SER A 128 -15.22 18.39 16.37
C SER A 128 -13.92 19.09 15.99
N PRO A 129 -13.07 19.45 16.98
CA PRO A 129 -11.83 20.13 16.70
C PRO A 129 -11.05 19.26 15.72
N PHE A 130 -10.39 19.90 14.77
CA PHE A 130 -9.34 19.22 14.00
C PHE A 130 -8.33 18.73 15.03
N ASP A 131 -8.45 17.47 15.43
CA ASP A 131 -7.58 16.92 16.45
C ASP A 131 -6.23 16.62 15.79
N LEU A 132 -5.36 17.62 15.88
CA LEU A 132 -4.00 17.53 15.38
C LEU A 132 -3.29 16.31 15.99
N SER A 133 -3.59 15.95 17.24
CA SER A 133 -2.98 14.81 17.90
C SER A 133 -3.43 13.48 17.28
N ALA A 134 -4.74 13.30 17.05
CA ALA A 134 -5.26 12.12 16.37
C ALA A 134 -4.77 12.00 14.92
N THR A 135 -4.68 13.12 14.20
CA THR A 135 -4.15 13.12 12.83
C THR A 135 -2.66 12.79 12.77
N LEU A 136 -1.84 13.31 13.70
CA LEU A 136 -0.43 12.95 13.82
C LEU A 136 -0.25 11.48 14.21
N ALA A 137 -1.03 10.98 15.18
CA ALA A 137 -1.02 9.56 15.54
C ALA A 137 -1.33 8.69 14.32
N ARG A 138 -2.37 9.05 13.54
CA ARG A 138 -2.68 8.37 12.28
C ARG A 138 -1.52 8.41 11.28
N ILE A 139 -0.85 9.56 11.11
CA ILE A 139 0.31 9.67 10.23
C ILE A 139 1.44 8.73 10.69
N THR A 140 1.74 8.68 11.99
CA THR A 140 2.78 7.78 12.51
C THR A 140 2.45 6.30 12.28
N THR A 141 1.19 5.89 12.47
CA THR A 141 0.76 4.51 12.19
C THR A 141 0.85 4.17 10.70
N LEU A 142 0.47 5.10 9.81
CA LEU A 142 0.60 4.88 8.37
C LEU A 142 2.06 4.82 7.94
N GLN A 143 2.93 5.63 8.54
CA GLN A 143 4.36 5.58 8.31
C GLN A 143 4.97 4.24 8.77
N SER A 144 4.60 3.74 9.96
CA SER A 144 5.07 2.45 10.44
C SER A 144 4.58 1.29 9.56
N GLN A 145 3.33 1.34 9.11
CA GLN A 145 2.79 0.36 8.16
C GLN A 145 3.51 0.42 6.81
N LEU A 146 3.81 1.62 6.31
CA LEU A 146 4.53 1.80 5.06
C LEU A 146 5.95 1.24 5.16
N THR A 147 6.68 1.51 6.26
CA THR A 147 8.04 0.99 6.44
C THR A 147 8.06 -0.53 6.55
N THR A 148 7.12 -1.15 7.28
CA THR A 148 7.01 -2.61 7.34
C THR A 148 6.70 -3.20 5.97
N ASN A 149 5.78 -2.60 5.21
CA ASN A 149 5.42 -3.06 3.87
C ASN A 149 6.57 -2.95 2.87
N LEU A 150 7.37 -1.88 2.96
CA LEU A 150 8.57 -1.74 2.14
C LEU A 150 9.61 -2.81 2.49
N GLN A 151 9.84 -3.08 3.77
CA GLN A 151 10.77 -4.12 4.22
C GLN A 151 10.32 -5.52 3.75
N THR A 152 9.04 -5.86 3.91
CA THR A 152 8.51 -7.15 3.43
C THR A 152 8.62 -7.26 1.91
N GLN A 153 8.32 -6.19 1.17
CA GLN A 153 8.49 -6.15 -0.28
C GLN A 153 9.95 -6.42 -0.69
N HIS A 154 10.92 -5.84 0.00
CA HIS A 154 12.35 -6.10 -0.28
C HIS A 154 12.74 -7.55 -0.01
N LEU A 155 12.27 -8.15 1.08
CA LEU A 155 12.51 -9.55 1.40
C LEU A 155 11.91 -10.48 0.34
N LEU A 156 10.66 -10.25 -0.04
CA LEU A 156 9.97 -11.03 -1.08
C LEU A 156 10.67 -10.89 -2.43
N ARG A 157 11.09 -9.69 -2.84
CA ARG A 157 11.87 -9.50 -4.07
C ARG A 157 13.18 -10.28 -4.05
N ARG A 158 13.89 -10.29 -2.92
CA ARG A 158 15.12 -11.08 -2.76
C ARG A 158 14.84 -12.57 -2.87
N GLN A 159 13.76 -13.05 -2.26
CA GLN A 159 13.37 -14.45 -2.31
C GLN A 159 12.97 -14.89 -3.72
N ILE A 160 12.12 -14.11 -4.41
CA ILE A 160 11.75 -14.34 -5.80
C ILE A 160 12.99 -14.42 -6.70
N ASN A 161 13.99 -13.56 -6.47
CA ASN A 161 15.22 -13.60 -7.25
C ASN A 161 16.04 -14.87 -6.99
N ARG A 162 16.09 -15.36 -5.74
CA ARG A 162 16.73 -16.64 -5.41
C ARG A 162 16.03 -17.80 -6.13
N GLU A 163 14.71 -17.86 -6.06
CA GLU A 163 13.91 -18.90 -6.71
C GLU A 163 14.05 -18.84 -8.24
N LYS A 164 14.02 -17.65 -8.83
CA LYS A 164 14.29 -17.47 -10.28
C LYS A 164 15.67 -17.99 -10.68
N LEU A 165 16.68 -17.81 -9.84
CA LEU A 165 18.02 -18.34 -10.10
C LEU A 165 18.08 -19.86 -9.95
N ALA A 166 17.38 -20.44 -8.97
CA ALA A 166 17.26 -21.89 -8.82
C ALA A 166 16.56 -22.49 -10.06
N LEU A 167 15.40 -21.95 -10.44
CA LEU A 167 14.66 -22.38 -11.63
C LEU A 167 15.48 -22.28 -12.92
N LYS A 168 16.38 -21.30 -13.05
CA LYS A 168 17.28 -21.20 -14.20
C LYS A 168 18.29 -22.35 -14.24
N ARG A 169 18.82 -22.77 -13.09
CA ARG A 169 19.73 -23.93 -13.00
C ARG A 169 18.98 -25.21 -13.34
N ASP A 170 17.80 -25.41 -12.78
CA ASP A 170 17.00 -26.60 -13.03
C ASP A 170 16.59 -26.70 -14.50
N ARG A 171 16.17 -25.58 -15.12
CA ARG A 171 15.89 -25.53 -16.55
C ARG A 171 17.13 -25.83 -17.41
N ALA A 172 18.32 -25.40 -16.99
CA ALA A 172 19.54 -25.73 -17.70
C ALA A 172 19.88 -27.22 -17.59
N GLN A 173 19.70 -27.82 -16.41
CA GLN A 173 19.88 -29.26 -16.20
C GLN A 173 18.89 -30.08 -17.04
N LEU A 174 17.61 -29.70 -17.04
CA LEU A 174 16.60 -30.35 -17.87
C LEU A 174 16.96 -30.26 -19.35
N LYS A 175 17.41 -29.09 -19.82
CA LYS A 175 17.86 -28.94 -21.21
C LYS A 175 19.04 -29.86 -21.53
N MET A 176 20.01 -29.97 -20.64
CA MET A 176 21.14 -30.90 -20.83
C MET A 176 20.68 -32.35 -20.92
N LEU A 177 19.71 -32.76 -20.10
CA LEU A 177 19.15 -34.12 -20.15
C LEU A 177 18.32 -34.34 -21.42
N GLU A 178 17.53 -33.35 -21.86
CA GLU A 178 16.79 -33.40 -23.11
C GLU A 178 17.72 -33.54 -24.32
N ASP A 179 18.79 -32.75 -24.36
CA ASP A 179 19.79 -32.81 -25.44
C ASP A 179 20.54 -34.16 -25.42
N GLY A 180 20.85 -34.68 -24.22
CA GLY A 180 21.42 -36.02 -24.04
C GLY A 180 20.50 -37.14 -24.52
N PHE A 181 19.21 -37.08 -24.16
CA PHE A 181 18.19 -38.04 -24.61
C PHE A 181 18.02 -38.00 -26.13
N LYS A 182 17.87 -36.81 -26.72
CA LYS A 182 17.79 -36.63 -28.18
C LYS A 182 19.05 -37.14 -28.89
N GLY A 183 20.23 -36.90 -28.32
CA GLY A 183 21.50 -37.40 -28.85
C GLY A 183 21.58 -38.93 -28.83
N SER A 184 21.17 -39.55 -27.72
CA SER A 184 21.08 -41.02 -27.57
C SER A 184 20.09 -41.63 -28.57
N GLU A 185 18.89 -41.05 -28.67
CA GLU A 185 17.86 -41.50 -29.60
C GLU A 185 18.33 -41.38 -31.06
N ALA A 186 18.99 -40.27 -31.42
CA ALA A 186 19.54 -40.08 -32.75
C ALA A 186 20.65 -41.10 -33.10
N LEU A 187 21.50 -41.45 -32.12
CA LEU A 187 22.49 -42.52 -32.28
C LEU A 187 21.81 -43.88 -32.43
N ARG A 188 20.77 -44.17 -31.65
CA ARG A 188 20.00 -45.41 -31.74
C ARG A 188 19.37 -45.57 -33.12
N ARG A 189 18.68 -44.53 -33.61
CA ARG A 189 18.11 -44.50 -34.97
C ARG A 189 19.17 -44.71 -36.07
N LYS A 190 20.38 -44.16 -35.90
CA LYS A 190 21.48 -44.41 -36.86
C LYS A 190 21.94 -45.86 -36.84
N LYS A 191 22.06 -46.47 -35.66
CA LYS A 191 22.40 -47.90 -35.52
C LYS A 191 21.32 -48.79 -36.15
N GLU A 192 20.05 -48.49 -35.89
CA GLU A 192 18.91 -49.25 -36.42
C GLU A 192 18.78 -49.22 -37.94
N ARG A 193 19.22 -48.14 -38.60
CA ARG A 193 19.21 -48.06 -40.07
C ARG A 193 20.13 -49.09 -40.73
N GLY A 194 21.12 -49.61 -40.01
CA GLY A 194 22.03 -50.65 -40.50
C GLY A 194 21.64 -52.08 -40.10
N LEU A 195 20.56 -52.27 -39.35
CA LEU A 195 20.13 -53.58 -38.86
C LEU A 195 19.20 -54.28 -39.86
N HIS A 196 19.30 -55.61 -39.89
CA HIS A 196 18.42 -56.46 -40.68
C HIS A 196 17.01 -56.51 -40.05
N PRO A 197 15.91 -56.62 -40.82
CA PRO A 197 14.53 -56.56 -40.32
C PRO A 197 14.23 -57.45 -39.10
N LEU A 198 14.70 -58.71 -39.07
CA LEU A 198 14.49 -59.60 -37.91
C LEU A 198 15.19 -59.12 -36.62
N ALA A 199 16.38 -58.53 -36.75
CA ALA A 199 17.09 -57.95 -35.60
C ALA A 199 16.43 -56.65 -35.11
N ARG A 200 15.70 -55.96 -36.00
CA ARG A 200 14.93 -54.76 -35.67
C ARG A 200 13.67 -55.09 -34.89
N ASP A 201 13.02 -56.21 -35.18
CA ASP A 201 11.82 -56.67 -34.47
C ASP A 201 12.16 -57.15 -33.05
N LEU A 202 13.26 -57.89 -32.87
CA LEU A 202 13.75 -58.29 -31.54
C LEU A 202 14.10 -57.08 -30.66
N HIS A 203 14.82 -56.09 -31.21
CA HIS A 203 15.12 -54.85 -30.50
C HIS A 203 13.85 -54.05 -30.16
N LYS A 204 12.79 -54.17 -30.97
CA LYS A 204 11.52 -53.49 -30.69
C LYS A 204 10.77 -54.15 -29.54
N GLU A 205 10.84 -55.48 -29.42
CA GLU A 205 10.25 -56.24 -28.31
C GLU A 205 10.95 -55.93 -26.97
N GLU A 206 12.29 -55.91 -26.94
CA GLU A 206 13.06 -55.53 -25.75
C GLU A 206 12.71 -54.11 -25.25
N GLU A 207 12.45 -53.18 -26.17
CA GLU A 207 12.08 -51.82 -25.79
C GLU A 207 10.65 -51.65 -25.31
N SER A 208 9.73 -52.47 -25.80
CA SER A 208 8.38 -52.51 -25.24
C SER A 208 8.38 -53.02 -23.81
N GLU A 209 9.23 -53.98 -23.47
CA GLU A 209 9.35 -54.48 -22.08
C GLU A 209 9.98 -53.45 -21.14
N ASP A 210 11.05 -52.77 -21.57
CA ASP A 210 11.67 -51.70 -20.77
C ASP A 210 10.80 -50.45 -20.70
N GLY A 211 10.02 -50.17 -21.75
CA GLY A 211 9.02 -49.10 -21.78
C GLY A 211 7.88 -49.33 -20.78
N ALA A 212 7.39 -50.56 -20.66
CA ALA A 212 6.34 -50.91 -19.70
C ALA A 212 6.78 -50.73 -18.24
N LYS A 213 8.03 -51.12 -17.91
CA LYS A 213 8.60 -50.89 -16.57
C LYS A 213 8.79 -49.40 -16.27
N ALA A 214 9.19 -48.61 -17.26
CA ALA A 214 9.33 -47.17 -17.10
C ALA A 214 7.98 -46.45 -16.94
N GLU A 215 6.91 -46.96 -17.55
CA GLU A 215 5.56 -46.44 -17.38
C GLU A 215 5.01 -46.73 -15.99
N GLU A 216 5.19 -47.95 -15.47
CA GLU A 216 4.81 -48.33 -14.10
C GLU A 216 5.51 -47.45 -13.05
N ALA A 217 6.80 -47.17 -13.24
CA ALA A 217 7.56 -46.25 -12.39
C ALA A 217 7.04 -44.80 -12.47
N ARG A 218 6.57 -44.34 -13.64
CA ARG A 218 5.95 -43.01 -13.78
C ARG A 218 4.62 -42.93 -13.05
N GLU A 219 3.79 -43.95 -13.17
CA GLU A 219 2.53 -44.02 -12.43
C GLU A 219 2.75 -44.01 -10.91
N GLU A 220 3.80 -44.69 -10.43
CA GLU A 220 4.16 -44.65 -9.01
C GLU A 220 4.59 -43.25 -8.55
N ILE A 221 5.38 -42.55 -9.34
CA ILE A 221 5.78 -41.16 -9.07
C ILE A 221 4.55 -40.23 -9.07
N GLU A 222 3.61 -40.42 -9.99
CA GLU A 222 2.36 -39.65 -10.02
C GLU A 222 1.47 -39.94 -8.81
N ARG A 223 1.38 -41.20 -8.36
CA ARG A 223 0.70 -41.56 -7.10
C ARG A 223 1.31 -40.82 -5.91
N VAL A 224 2.64 -40.78 -5.80
CA VAL A 224 3.35 -40.07 -4.72
C VAL A 224 3.17 -38.56 -4.80
N ASN A 225 3.22 -37.96 -5.99
CA ASN A 225 3.02 -36.51 -6.18
C ASN A 225 1.58 -36.08 -5.82
N ASN A 226 0.59 -36.91 -6.13
CA ASN A 226 -0.81 -36.68 -5.74
C ASN A 226 -1.00 -36.70 -4.22
N ILE A 227 -0.33 -37.63 -3.52
CA ILE A 227 -0.34 -37.71 -2.04
C ILE A 227 0.38 -36.50 -1.42
N ALA A 228 1.49 -36.05 -2.01
CA ALA A 228 2.27 -34.90 -1.53
C ALA A 228 1.65 -33.53 -1.88
N GLY A 229 0.52 -33.48 -2.59
CA GLY A 229 -0.14 -32.24 -2.99
C GLY A 229 0.62 -31.42 -4.04
N ILE A 230 1.58 -32.03 -4.74
CA ILE A 230 2.32 -31.40 -5.84
C ILE A 230 1.53 -31.64 -7.12
N CYS A 231 0.46 -30.87 -7.33
CA CYS A 231 -0.31 -30.94 -8.57
C CYS A 231 0.52 -30.37 -9.73
N PRO A 232 0.84 -31.14 -10.79
CA PRO A 232 1.35 -30.56 -12.02
C PRO A 232 0.28 -29.62 -12.61
N ALA A 233 0.62 -28.34 -12.71
CA ALA A 233 -0.33 -27.30 -13.11
C ALA A 233 -0.88 -27.55 -14.53
N PRO A 234 -2.22 -27.63 -14.72
CA PRO A 234 -2.80 -27.62 -16.05
C PRO A 234 -2.74 -26.22 -16.66
N ARG A 235 -2.32 -26.16 -17.93
CA ARG A 235 -2.40 -24.98 -18.78
C ARG A 235 -3.87 -24.56 -18.98
N LYS A 236 -4.19 -23.34 -18.54
CA LYS A 236 -5.26 -22.43 -19.00
C LYS A 236 -6.52 -23.06 -19.61
N VAL A 237 -7.62 -23.09 -18.85
CA VAL A 237 -8.95 -22.65 -19.32
C VAL A 237 -9.64 -21.87 -18.20
N SER A 238 -10.14 -20.71 -18.59
CA SER A 238 -10.86 -19.72 -17.79
C SER A 238 -12.27 -20.19 -17.42
N THR A 239 -12.69 -20.03 -16.17
CA THR A 239 -14.03 -19.50 -15.81
C THR A 239 -14.12 -19.19 -14.32
N MET A 240 -14.23 -17.90 -14.01
CA MET A 240 -14.73 -17.40 -12.72
C MET A 240 -16.26 -17.49 -12.71
N PRO A 241 -16.88 -17.50 -11.53
CA PRO A 241 -17.65 -16.30 -11.19
C PRO A 241 -17.40 -15.78 -9.77
N ARG A 242 -17.36 -14.45 -9.67
CA ARG A 242 -17.38 -13.62 -8.46
C ARG A 242 -18.84 -13.36 -8.03
N SER A 243 -19.09 -13.32 -6.73
CA SER A 243 -20.16 -12.53 -6.07
C SER A 243 -19.47 -11.66 -4.99
N LYS A 244 -19.40 -10.33 -5.15
CA LYS A 244 -20.34 -9.28 -4.68
C LYS A 244 -20.41 -9.25 -3.14
N THR A 245 -19.70 -8.37 -2.43
CA THR A 245 -19.89 -6.92 -2.16
C THR A 245 -20.18 -6.73 -0.66
N SER A 246 -19.32 -5.95 -0.01
CA SER A 246 -19.48 -5.30 1.31
C SER A 246 -20.78 -4.48 1.43
N PRO A 247 -21.30 -4.16 2.63
CA PRO A 247 -20.72 -3.07 3.45
C PRO A 247 -20.80 -3.27 4.99
N SER A 248 -19.86 -2.65 5.70
CA SER A 248 -19.94 -2.39 7.14
C SER A 248 -20.83 -1.15 7.42
N PRO A 249 -21.45 -1.06 8.60
CA PRO A 249 -21.05 0.01 9.52
C PRO A 249 -20.95 -0.44 10.99
N THR A 250 -20.19 0.35 11.75
CA THR A 250 -19.65 0.11 13.09
C THR A 250 -20.56 0.64 14.21
N LEU A 251 -20.51 -0.01 15.40
CA LEU A 251 -20.48 0.52 16.79
C LEU A 251 -21.52 -0.08 17.78
N SER A 252 -21.07 -1.08 18.58
CA SER A 252 -21.17 -1.33 20.06
C SER A 252 -22.46 -0.97 20.87
N PRO A 253 -22.74 -1.54 22.07
CA PRO A 253 -22.07 -2.58 22.89
C PRO A 253 -23.02 -3.69 23.46
N ASP A 254 -22.43 -4.78 23.95
CA ASP A 254 -22.98 -5.73 24.95
C ASP A 254 -24.10 -6.73 24.54
N SER A 255 -23.96 -7.94 25.08
CA SER A 255 -24.80 -9.15 25.01
C SER A 255 -24.74 -10.03 23.74
N GLY A 256 -24.14 -11.23 23.88
CA GLY A 256 -24.29 -12.36 22.96
C GLY A 256 -22.97 -12.86 22.40
N VAL A 257 -22.51 -14.03 22.86
CA VAL A 257 -21.33 -14.71 22.33
C VAL A 257 -21.63 -15.16 20.89
N ASP A 258 -21.23 -14.35 19.91
CA ASP A 258 -21.46 -14.64 18.50
C ASP A 258 -20.71 -15.91 18.07
N PRO A 259 -21.39 -16.92 17.48
CA PRO A 259 -20.76 -18.15 17.01
C PRO A 259 -19.73 -17.87 15.90
N GLU A 260 -19.91 -16.79 15.13
CA GLU A 260 -18.97 -16.34 14.11
C GLU A 260 -17.69 -15.73 14.70
N LEU A 261 -17.77 -15.07 15.86
CA LEU A 261 -16.57 -14.56 16.53
C LEU A 261 -15.73 -15.71 17.09
N ASN A 262 -16.38 -16.74 17.61
CA ASN A 262 -15.70 -17.96 18.07
C ASN A 262 -15.06 -18.74 16.91
N SER A 263 -15.70 -18.79 15.75
CA SER A 263 -15.10 -19.42 14.56
C SER A 263 -13.88 -18.63 14.09
N LEU A 264 -13.93 -17.30 14.11
CA LEU A 264 -12.79 -16.43 13.77
C LEU A 264 -11.65 -16.56 14.79
N LEU A 265 -11.96 -16.58 16.10
CA LEU A 265 -10.95 -16.78 17.15
C LEU A 265 -10.34 -18.18 17.08
N SER A 266 -11.13 -19.20 16.75
CA SER A 266 -10.64 -20.55 16.48
C SER A 266 -9.74 -20.58 15.26
N GLN A 267 -10.14 -19.93 14.16
CA GLN A 267 -9.33 -19.81 12.96
C GLN A 267 -8.01 -19.08 13.21
N LEU A 268 -8.03 -18.01 14.03
CA LEU A 268 -6.84 -17.28 14.42
C LEU A 268 -5.93 -18.11 15.31
N ARG A 269 -6.48 -18.84 16.29
CA ARG A 269 -5.72 -19.76 17.13
C ARG A 269 -5.08 -20.89 16.31
N ASN A 270 -5.85 -21.49 15.39
CA ASN A 270 -5.36 -22.53 14.49
C ASN A 270 -4.26 -21.99 13.57
N HIS A 271 -4.40 -20.76 13.07
CA HIS A 271 -3.38 -20.11 12.26
C HIS A 271 -2.10 -19.81 13.06
N LEU A 272 -2.22 -19.29 14.27
CA LEU A 272 -1.08 -19.04 15.15
C LEU A 272 -0.36 -20.34 15.54
N LEU A 273 -1.11 -21.41 15.84
CA LEU A 273 -0.54 -22.73 16.11
C LEU A 273 0.16 -23.31 14.88
N SER A 274 -0.40 -23.11 13.68
CA SER A 274 0.27 -23.51 12.43
C SER A 274 1.56 -22.72 12.20
N MET A 275 1.55 -21.39 12.41
CA MET A 275 2.77 -20.60 12.34
C MET A 275 3.80 -21.03 13.39
N GLN A 276 3.36 -21.33 14.61
CA GLN A 276 4.23 -21.78 15.69
C GLN A 276 4.85 -23.15 15.38
N ASN A 277 4.09 -24.08 14.81
CA ASN A 277 4.61 -25.40 14.45
C ASN A 277 5.59 -25.28 13.26
N ASN A 278 5.31 -24.39 12.31
CA ASN A 278 6.23 -24.09 11.23
C ASN A 278 7.53 -23.46 11.74
N THR A 279 7.48 -22.56 12.73
CA THR A 279 8.70 -21.97 13.33
C THR A 279 9.41 -22.93 14.29
N ALA A 280 8.71 -23.91 14.87
CA ALA A 280 9.33 -24.95 15.69
C ALA A 280 10.36 -25.77 14.90
N THR A 281 10.12 -26.03 13.61
CA THR A 281 11.11 -26.72 12.75
C THR A 281 12.41 -25.93 12.54
N MET A 282 12.39 -24.61 12.76
CA MET A 282 13.57 -23.76 12.66
C MET A 282 14.36 -23.64 13.98
N GLN A 283 13.80 -24.06 15.11
CA GLN A 283 14.47 -24.02 16.41
C GLN A 283 15.81 -24.76 16.43
N PRO A 284 15.94 -25.99 15.87
CA PRO A 284 17.23 -26.68 15.80
C PRO A 284 18.27 -25.93 14.97
N VAL A 285 17.84 -25.22 13.92
CA VAL A 285 18.74 -24.43 13.07
C VAL A 285 19.24 -23.20 13.83
N LEU A 286 18.37 -22.52 14.58
CA LEU A 286 18.76 -21.40 15.43
C LEU A 286 19.73 -21.86 16.54
N ALA A 287 19.45 -23.00 17.18
CA ALA A 287 20.35 -23.59 18.18
C ALA A 287 21.72 -23.94 17.58
N ALA A 288 21.77 -24.55 16.39
CA ALA A 288 23.02 -24.85 15.70
C ALA A 288 23.79 -23.59 15.29
N MET A 289 23.10 -22.52 14.90
CA MET A 289 23.73 -21.22 14.62
C MET A 289 24.34 -20.59 15.87
N ASP A 290 23.63 -20.65 17.00
CA ASP A 290 24.13 -20.16 18.28
C ASP A 290 25.34 -21.00 18.76
N GLU A 291 25.29 -22.32 18.58
CA GLU A 291 26.41 -23.21 18.86
C GLU A 291 27.63 -22.87 17.99
N ALA A 292 27.43 -22.67 16.68
CA ALA A 292 28.48 -22.28 15.75
C ALA A 292 29.09 -20.92 16.11
N LYS A 293 28.26 -19.96 16.55
CA LYS A 293 28.72 -18.66 17.04
C LYS A 293 29.58 -18.82 18.29
N ILE A 294 29.13 -19.60 19.27
CA ILE A 294 29.90 -19.89 20.49
C ILE A 294 31.21 -20.60 20.13
N ALA A 295 31.21 -21.53 19.18
CA ALA A 295 32.42 -22.22 18.72
C ALA A 295 33.40 -21.25 18.05
N LEU A 296 32.91 -20.31 17.25
CA LEU A 296 33.72 -19.28 16.61
C LEU A 296 34.32 -18.30 17.63
N ASP A 297 33.53 -17.86 18.61
CA ASP A 297 33.99 -16.99 19.69
C ASP A 297 35.06 -17.69 20.54
N LYS A 298 34.88 -18.98 20.85
CA LYS A 298 35.90 -19.81 21.50
C LYS A 298 37.16 -19.96 20.66
N PHE A 299 37.05 -20.12 19.35
CA PHE A 299 38.20 -20.19 18.44
C PHE A 299 38.94 -18.85 18.36
N ALA A 300 38.21 -17.74 18.25
CA ALA A 300 38.76 -16.39 18.23
C ALA A 300 39.53 -16.09 19.52
N ALA A 301 38.96 -16.43 20.69
CA ALA A 301 39.62 -16.29 21.98
C ALA A 301 40.91 -17.13 22.06
N ARG A 302 40.90 -18.39 21.58
CA ARG A 302 42.09 -19.26 21.57
C ARG A 302 43.18 -18.82 20.59
N ARG A 303 42.81 -18.22 19.45
CA ARG A 303 43.79 -17.73 18.46
C ARG A 303 44.37 -16.37 18.85
N GLY A 304 43.57 -15.53 19.50
CA GLY A 304 44.02 -14.26 20.08
C GLY A 304 45.09 -14.47 21.16
N THR A 305 44.92 -15.46 22.04
CA THR A 305 45.92 -15.78 23.07
C THR A 305 47.17 -16.44 22.50
N ARG A 306 47.05 -17.30 21.48
CA ARG A 306 48.19 -17.96 20.82
C ARG A 306 49.09 -17.00 20.04
N ASN A 307 48.54 -15.93 19.47
CA ASN A 307 49.34 -14.90 18.80
C ASN A 307 50.01 -13.94 19.80
N SER A 308 49.50 -13.83 21.03
CA SER A 308 50.13 -13.03 22.10
C SER A 308 51.33 -13.73 22.76
N LEU A 309 51.37 -15.07 22.77
CA LEU A 309 52.46 -15.88 23.34
C LEU A 309 53.60 -16.17 22.35
N ARG A 310 53.46 -15.79 21.08
CA ARG A 310 54.46 -16.04 20.02
C ARG A 310 55.32 -14.80 19.70
N ASN A 311 55.02 -13.67 20.34
CA ASN A 311 55.69 -12.38 20.18
C ASN A 311 56.42 -11.91 21.46
N THR A 312 56.75 -12.83 22.36
CA THR A 312 57.65 -12.60 23.50
C THR A 312 58.86 -13.51 23.39
#